data_AF-A0A0H5QW81-F1
#
_entry.id   AF-A0A0H5QW81-F1
#
_cell.length_a   1.000
_cell.length_b   1.000
_cell.length_c   1.000
_cell.angle_alpha   90.00
_cell.angle_beta   90.00
_cell.angle_gamma   90.00
#
_symmetry.space_group_name_H-M   'P 1'
#
loop_
_entity.id
_entity.type
_entity.pdbx_description
1 polymer ?
#
loop_
_entity_poly.entity_id
_entity_poly.type
_entity_poly.pdbx_seq_one_letter_code
_entity_poly.pdbx_strand_id
1 'polypeptide(L)'
;AMREQYMRTGEGFLLVYSITSRNSFEEISTFHQQILRVKDRDSFPMIVVANKCDLEYERQVGMNEGRDLAKHFNTKFIETSAKQRINVDEAFTNLVREIRRHNKDQQARPGGTSSGGPQRMDEEGTADGGCCGGCVVV
;
A
#
# COMPACT_ATOMS: atom_id res chain seq x y z
N ALA A 1 5.78 11.25 -19.12
CA ALA A 1 6.46 12.48 -18.62
C ALA A 1 6.03 12.87 -17.19
N MET A 2 4.93 13.61 -16.95
CA MET A 2 4.59 14.06 -15.57
C MET A 2 4.10 12.94 -14.64
N ARG A 3 3.20 12.06 -15.11
CA ARG A 3 2.66 10.96 -14.28
C ARG A 3 3.75 10.02 -13.76
N GLU A 4 4.68 9.64 -14.62
CA GLU A 4 5.83 8.78 -14.25
C GLU A 4 6.77 9.45 -13.25
N GLN A 5 6.95 10.78 -13.31
CA GLN A 5 7.76 11.49 -12.32
C GLN A 5 7.10 11.42 -10.94
N TYR A 6 5.78 11.64 -10.85
CA TYR A 6 5.05 11.51 -9.59
C TYR A 6 5.01 10.06 -9.08
N MET A 7 4.93 9.08 -9.98
CA MET A 7 5.09 7.66 -9.61
C MET A 7 6.47 7.36 -9.05
N ARG A 8 7.54 7.98 -9.58
CA ARG A 8 8.90 7.82 -9.05
C ARG A 8 9.08 8.45 -7.69
N THR A 9 8.63 9.69 -7.48
CA THR A 9 8.89 10.42 -6.23
C THR A 9 7.87 10.19 -5.12
N GLY A 10 6.65 9.75 -5.44
CA GLY A 10 5.57 9.59 -4.44
C GLY A 10 5.87 8.50 -3.41
N GLU A 11 5.70 8.78 -2.13
CA GLU A 11 5.94 7.81 -1.05
C GLU A 11 4.74 6.90 -0.78
N GLY A 12 3.56 7.23 -1.31
CA GLY A 12 2.37 6.39 -1.27
C GLY A 12 1.28 6.91 -2.19
N PHE A 13 0.30 6.06 -2.53
CA PHE A 13 -0.74 6.38 -3.51
C PHE A 13 -2.15 6.03 -3.03
N LEU A 14 -3.11 6.91 -3.31
CA LEU A 14 -4.53 6.56 -3.29
C LEU A 14 -4.95 6.13 -4.69
N LEU A 15 -5.45 4.91 -4.82
CA LEU A 15 -6.01 4.36 -6.06
C LEU A 15 -7.52 4.63 -6.05
N VAL A 16 -7.92 5.76 -6.64
CA VAL A 16 -9.29 6.27 -6.55
C VAL A 16 -10.09 5.91 -7.81
N TYR A 17 -11.23 5.26 -7.63
CA TYR A 17 -12.25 5.09 -8.66
C TYR A 17 -13.59 5.71 -8.24
N SER A 18 -14.52 5.86 -9.16
CA SER A 18 -15.88 6.35 -8.90
C SER A 18 -16.83 5.15 -8.81
N ILE A 19 -17.63 5.03 -7.74
CA ILE A 19 -18.62 3.94 -7.65
C ILE A 19 -19.63 3.96 -8.80
N THR A 20 -19.82 5.13 -9.43
CA THR A 20 -20.71 5.35 -10.58
C THR A 20 -20.05 5.12 -11.93
N SER A 21 -18.81 4.60 -12.00
CA SER A 21 -18.12 4.33 -13.27
C SER A 21 -17.32 3.04 -13.20
N ARG A 22 -17.86 1.97 -13.83
CA ARG A 22 -17.17 0.69 -13.99
C ARG A 22 -15.80 0.83 -14.65
N ASN A 23 -15.70 1.64 -15.69
CA ASN A 23 -14.44 1.86 -16.41
C ASN A 23 -13.34 2.40 -15.49
N SER A 24 -13.67 3.36 -14.60
CA SER A 24 -12.69 3.87 -13.63
C SER A 24 -12.19 2.82 -12.63
N PHE A 25 -13.02 1.81 -12.33
CA PHE A 25 -12.63 0.70 -11.48
C PHE A 25 -11.68 -0.27 -12.21
N GLU A 26 -11.95 -0.55 -13.48
CA GLU A 26 -11.10 -1.43 -14.31
C GLU A 26 -9.69 -0.84 -14.50
N GLU A 27 -9.57 0.48 -14.59
CA GLU A 27 -8.28 1.17 -14.69
C GLU A 27 -7.40 1.03 -13.43
N ILE A 28 -7.97 0.74 -12.26
CA ILE A 28 -7.22 0.63 -11.00
C ILE A 28 -6.11 -0.43 -11.09
N SER A 29 -6.40 -1.58 -11.70
CA SER A 29 -5.42 -2.65 -11.87
C SER A 29 -4.22 -2.20 -12.71
N THR A 30 -4.47 -1.41 -13.75
CA THR A 30 -3.44 -0.83 -14.61
C THR A 30 -2.56 0.14 -13.82
N PHE A 31 -3.15 1.04 -13.04
CA PHE A 31 -2.38 1.99 -12.21
C PHE A 31 -1.56 1.28 -11.13
N HIS A 32 -2.14 0.27 -10.48
CA HIS A 32 -1.43 -0.54 -9.49
C HIS A 32 -0.17 -1.19 -10.09
N GLN A 33 -0.29 -1.86 -11.23
CA GLN A 33 0.84 -2.48 -11.91
C GLN A 33 1.89 -1.46 -12.39
N GLN A 34 1.46 -0.31 -12.91
CA GLN A 34 2.37 0.76 -13.33
C GLN A 34 3.18 1.32 -12.16
N ILE A 35 2.54 1.54 -11.00
CA ILE A 35 3.23 2.03 -9.80
C ILE A 35 4.27 1.01 -9.34
N LEU A 36 3.89 -0.26 -9.19
CA LEU A 36 4.82 -1.32 -8.76
C LEU A 36 6.02 -1.44 -9.70
N ARG A 37 5.79 -1.38 -11.02
CA ARG A 37 6.86 -1.41 -12.03
C ARG A 37 7.79 -0.19 -11.90
N VAL A 38 7.24 1.01 -11.72
CA VAL A 38 8.04 2.24 -11.59
C VAL A 38 8.83 2.26 -10.27
N LYS A 39 8.28 1.65 -9.22
CA LYS A 39 8.93 1.52 -7.91
C LYS A 39 9.94 0.38 -7.84
N ASP A 40 9.88 -0.56 -8.78
CA ASP A 40 10.67 -1.79 -8.78
C ASP A 40 10.49 -2.57 -7.47
N ARG A 41 9.22 -2.80 -7.08
CA ARG A 41 8.83 -3.49 -5.84
C ARG A 41 7.59 -4.34 -6.05
N ASP A 42 7.47 -5.42 -5.28
CA ASP A 42 6.26 -6.27 -5.24
C ASP A 42 5.13 -5.68 -4.37
N SER A 43 5.48 -4.78 -3.45
CA SER A 43 4.54 -4.10 -2.56
C SER A 43 4.98 -2.66 -2.32
N PHE A 44 4.01 -1.75 -2.30
CA PHE A 44 4.22 -0.33 -2.07
C PHE A 44 3.01 0.27 -1.31
N PRO A 45 3.18 1.31 -0.47
CA PRO A 45 2.10 1.94 0.26
C PRO A 45 1.01 2.48 -0.66
N MET A 46 -0.12 1.78 -0.71
CA MET A 46 -1.28 2.11 -1.53
C MET A 46 -2.55 1.92 -0.72
N ILE A 47 -3.65 2.57 -1.11
CA ILE A 47 -5.01 2.32 -0.61
C ILE A 47 -6.00 2.43 -1.77
N VAL A 48 -6.92 1.47 -1.88
CA VAL A 48 -8.03 1.53 -2.84
C VAL A 48 -9.15 2.39 -2.26
N VAL A 49 -9.60 3.38 -3.02
CA VAL A 49 -10.63 4.35 -2.61
C VAL A 49 -11.80 4.32 -3.59
N ALA A 50 -12.97 3.97 -3.08
CA ALA A 50 -14.22 4.06 -3.82
C ALA A 50 -14.87 5.42 -3.55
N ASN A 51 -14.70 6.36 -4.47
CA ASN A 51 -15.21 7.72 -4.31
C ASN A 51 -16.65 7.87 -4.83
N LYS A 52 -17.30 8.95 -4.41
CA LYS A 52 -18.70 9.32 -4.69
C LYS A 52 -19.71 8.35 -4.07
N CYS A 53 -19.43 7.83 -2.87
CA CYS A 53 -20.37 6.95 -2.16
C CYS A 53 -21.72 7.62 -1.82
N ASP A 54 -21.81 8.94 -1.95
CA ASP A 54 -23.08 9.69 -1.86
C ASP A 54 -24.05 9.40 -3.03
N LEU A 55 -23.56 8.83 -4.14
CA LEU A 55 -24.35 8.51 -5.33
C LEU A 55 -24.73 7.02 -5.39
N GLU A 56 -25.25 6.48 -4.29
CA GLU A 56 -25.57 5.06 -4.16
C GLU A 56 -26.57 4.56 -5.20
N TYR A 57 -27.54 5.40 -5.59
CA TYR A 57 -28.53 5.05 -6.62
C TYR A 57 -27.94 4.91 -8.03
N GLU A 58 -26.75 5.48 -8.27
CA GLU A 58 -26.03 5.40 -9.54
C GLU A 58 -24.88 4.39 -9.47
N ARG A 59 -24.81 3.57 -8.41
CA ARG A 59 -23.71 2.62 -8.19
C ARG A 59 -23.66 1.59 -9.32
N GLN A 60 -22.51 1.52 -9.97
CA GLN A 60 -22.15 0.50 -10.97
C GLN A 60 -21.15 -0.53 -10.41
N VAL A 61 -20.49 -0.21 -9.30
CA VAL A 61 -19.46 -1.06 -8.68
C VAL A 61 -19.85 -1.37 -7.24
N GLY A 62 -20.07 -2.65 -6.96
CA GLY A 62 -20.42 -3.12 -5.62
C GLY A 62 -19.30 -2.90 -4.61
N MET A 63 -19.67 -2.69 -3.34
CA MET A 63 -18.70 -2.53 -2.26
C MET A 63 -17.80 -3.78 -2.10
N ASN A 64 -18.36 -4.97 -2.31
CA ASN A 64 -17.61 -6.23 -2.23
C ASN A 64 -16.54 -6.33 -3.32
N GLU A 65 -16.84 -5.90 -4.55
CA GLU A 65 -15.87 -5.89 -5.65
C GLU A 65 -14.65 -5.01 -5.33
N GLY A 66 -14.90 -3.82 -4.79
CA GLY A 66 -13.84 -2.92 -4.31
C GLY A 66 -12.99 -3.54 -3.21
N ARG A 67 -13.66 -4.20 -2.25
CA ARG A 67 -12.98 -4.88 -1.15
C ARG A 67 -12.15 -6.07 -1.62
N ASP A 68 -12.66 -6.86 -2.54
CA ASP A 68 -11.97 -8.04 -3.07
C ASP A 68 -10.78 -7.65 -3.93
N LEU A 69 -10.90 -6.56 -4.72
CA LEU A 69 -9.78 -5.96 -5.43
C LEU A 69 -8.68 -5.51 -4.46
N ALA A 70 -9.04 -4.82 -3.37
CA ALA A 70 -8.08 -4.37 -2.38
C ALA A 70 -7.38 -5.56 -1.67
N LYS A 71 -8.12 -6.64 -1.36
CA LYS A 71 -7.51 -7.87 -0.84
C LYS A 71 -6.51 -8.48 -1.82
N HIS A 72 -6.84 -8.50 -3.11
CA HIS A 72 -5.95 -9.03 -4.15
C HIS A 72 -4.63 -8.25 -4.23
N PHE A 73 -4.68 -6.93 -4.04
CA PHE A 73 -3.49 -6.08 -3.96
C PHE A 73 -2.83 -6.04 -2.58
N ASN A 74 -3.36 -6.79 -1.60
CA ASN A 74 -2.93 -6.75 -0.20
C ASN A 74 -2.91 -5.32 0.39
N THR A 75 -3.94 -4.53 0.09
CA THR A 75 -4.09 -3.14 0.52
C THR A 75 -5.43 -2.91 1.23
N LYS A 76 -5.57 -1.73 1.83
CA LYS A 76 -6.81 -1.29 2.47
C LYS A 76 -7.82 -0.78 1.44
N PHE A 77 -9.09 -0.86 1.82
CA PHE A 77 -10.23 -0.34 1.06
C PHE A 77 -10.98 0.68 1.91
N ILE A 78 -11.42 1.79 1.30
CA ILE A 78 -12.28 2.78 1.95
C ILE A 78 -13.24 3.41 0.93
N GLU A 79 -14.49 3.60 1.32
CA GLU A 79 -15.44 4.40 0.52
C GLU A 79 -15.42 5.86 0.99
N THR A 80 -15.43 6.79 0.06
CA THR A 80 -15.34 8.23 0.33
C THR A 80 -16.38 9.01 -0.47
N SER A 81 -16.76 10.17 0.07
CA SER A 81 -17.46 11.21 -0.71
C SER A 81 -16.72 12.51 -0.54
N ALA A 82 -16.05 12.96 -1.59
CA ALA A 82 -15.43 14.29 -1.60
C ALA A 82 -16.49 15.41 -1.42
N LYS A 83 -17.71 15.21 -1.95
CA LYS A 83 -18.81 16.18 -1.88
C LYS A 83 -19.35 16.33 -0.46
N GLN A 84 -19.57 15.21 0.22
CA GLN A 84 -20.10 15.17 1.59
C GLN A 84 -19.00 15.14 2.66
N ARG A 85 -17.73 15.18 2.26
CA ARG A 85 -16.54 15.04 3.14
C ARG A 85 -16.56 13.75 3.97
N ILE A 86 -17.11 12.67 3.43
CA ILE A 86 -17.14 11.37 4.11
C ILE A 86 -15.81 10.67 3.89
N ASN A 87 -15.16 10.25 4.99
CA ASN A 87 -13.94 9.44 5.04
C ASN A 87 -12.73 9.99 4.26
N VAL A 88 -12.77 11.26 3.83
CA VAL A 88 -11.67 11.89 3.09
C VAL A 88 -10.42 11.97 3.98
N ASP A 89 -10.55 12.50 5.18
CA ASP A 89 -9.44 12.62 6.14
C ASP A 89 -8.93 11.24 6.58
N GLU A 90 -9.83 10.27 6.73
CA GLU A 90 -9.47 8.90 7.08
C GLU A 90 -8.65 8.23 5.98
N ALA A 91 -8.99 8.42 4.70
CA ALA A 91 -8.24 7.89 3.57
C ALA A 91 -6.79 8.39 3.58
N PHE A 92 -6.57 9.70 3.76
CA PHE A 92 -5.23 10.27 3.85
C PHE A 92 -4.48 9.81 5.11
N THR A 93 -5.16 9.78 6.26
CA THR A 93 -4.56 9.33 7.52
C THR A 93 -4.12 7.87 7.43
N ASN A 94 -4.95 7.01 6.83
CA ASN A 94 -4.62 5.60 6.61
C ASN A 94 -3.41 5.44 5.68
N LEU A 95 -3.30 6.26 4.63
CA LEU A 95 -2.16 6.22 3.73
C LEU A 95 -0.87 6.64 4.45
N VAL A 96 -0.89 7.73 5.20
CA VAL A 96 0.29 8.20 5.95
C VAL A 96 0.76 7.16 6.96
N ARG A 97 -0.17 6.45 7.63
CA ARG A 97 0.18 5.32 8.51
C ARG A 97 0.86 4.19 7.75
N GLU A 98 0.37 3.87 6.56
CA GLU A 98 0.93 2.83 5.70
C GLU A 98 2.35 3.18 5.23
N ILE A 99 2.57 4.43 4.81
CA ILE A 99 3.90 4.95 4.43
C ILE A 99 4.87 4.83 5.60
N ARG A 100 4.46 5.27 6.80
CA ARG A 100 5.29 5.18 8.01
C ARG A 100 5.66 3.73 8.36
N ARG A 101 4.72 2.79 8.21
CA ARG A 101 4.97 1.35 8.42
C ARG A 101 6.01 0.85 7.42
N HIS A 102 5.78 1.09 6.13
CA HIS A 102 6.67 0.67 5.07
C HIS A 102 8.10 1.22 5.24
N ASN A 103 8.23 2.50 5.60
CA ASN A 103 9.54 3.11 5.83
C ASN A 103 10.30 2.48 7.01
N LYS A 104 9.58 2.09 8.08
CA LYS A 104 10.17 1.35 9.20
C LYS A 104 10.62 -0.05 8.78
N ASP A 105 9.81 -0.77 8.02
CA ASP A 105 10.14 -2.12 7.54
C ASP A 105 11.37 -2.12 6.62
N GLN A 106 11.53 -1.08 5.80
CA GLN A 106 12.73 -0.89 4.96
C GLN A 106 13.98 -0.56 5.79
N GLN A 107 13.85 0.19 6.89
CA GLN A 107 14.96 0.53 7.78
C GLN A 107 15.35 -0.63 8.72
N ALA A 108 14.39 -1.48 9.08
CA ALA A 108 14.59 -2.63 9.97
C ALA A 108 15.28 -3.82 9.29
N ARG A 109 15.54 -3.78 7.98
CA ARG A 109 16.43 -4.73 7.30
C ARG A 109 17.87 -4.23 7.43
N PRO A 110 18.69 -4.76 8.36
CA PRO A 110 20.11 -4.44 8.37
C PRO A 110 20.74 -5.08 7.14
N GLY A 111 21.64 -4.35 6.48
CA GLY A 111 22.38 -4.87 5.34
C GLY A 111 23.14 -6.15 5.67
N GLY A 112 22.89 -7.20 4.89
CA GLY A 112 23.79 -8.34 4.75
C GLY A 112 24.89 -8.04 3.73
N THR A 113 25.93 -7.35 4.22
CA THR A 113 27.37 -7.49 3.92
C THR A 113 27.90 -7.43 2.48
N SER A 114 28.80 -6.45 2.26
CA SER A 114 29.79 -6.41 1.18
C SER A 114 30.88 -7.49 1.34
N SER A 115 31.21 -8.18 0.23
CA SER A 115 32.51 -8.76 -0.16
C SER A 115 33.29 -9.73 0.77
N GLY A 116 33.47 -10.98 0.32
CA GLY A 116 34.76 -11.70 0.39
C GLY A 116 34.82 -13.07 1.12
N GLY A 117 35.00 -14.16 0.35
CA GLY A 117 35.75 -15.39 0.76
C GLY A 117 34.95 -16.58 1.34
N PRO A 118 35.26 -17.85 0.97
CA PRO A 118 34.47 -19.04 1.34
C PRO A 118 35.06 -19.81 2.54
N GLN A 119 34.21 -20.38 3.41
CA GLN A 119 34.51 -21.56 4.25
C GLN A 119 33.24 -21.99 5.01
N ARG A 120 32.67 -23.16 4.66
CA ARG A 120 32.74 -24.47 5.35
C ARG A 120 31.50 -24.74 6.22
N MET A 121 30.90 -25.91 5.97
CA MET A 121 29.76 -26.50 6.69
C MET A 121 30.18 -26.91 8.11
N ASP A 122 29.25 -26.89 9.07
CA ASP A 122 28.84 -28.04 9.91
C ASP A 122 27.89 -27.63 11.08
N GLU A 123 26.81 -28.41 11.22
CA GLU A 123 26.03 -28.89 12.40
C GLU A 123 25.44 -28.03 13.57
N GLU A 124 24.19 -28.43 13.88
CA GLU A 124 23.27 -28.31 15.03
C GLU A 124 23.64 -27.63 16.38
N GLY A 125 22.65 -26.93 16.96
CA GLY A 125 22.60 -26.61 18.40
C GLY A 125 21.53 -25.60 18.83
N THR A 126 20.62 -26.02 19.72
CA THR A 126 19.51 -25.31 20.38
C THR A 126 19.90 -24.07 21.22
N ALA A 127 19.06 -23.02 21.26
CA ALA A 127 18.55 -22.36 22.49
C ALA A 127 17.94 -20.95 22.28
N ASP A 128 16.82 -20.77 22.97
CA ASP A 128 16.18 -19.59 23.59
C ASP A 128 16.84 -18.19 23.51
N GLY A 129 16.02 -17.16 23.30
CA GLY A 129 16.43 -15.77 23.49
C GLY A 129 15.47 -14.74 22.91
N GLY A 130 14.41 -14.40 23.64
CA GLY A 130 13.57 -13.26 23.33
C GLY A 130 14.33 -11.92 23.39
N CYS A 131 13.87 -10.93 22.64
CA CYS A 131 14.16 -9.53 22.94
C CYS A 131 12.97 -8.65 22.52
N CYS A 132 12.15 -8.35 23.52
CA CYS A 132 11.18 -7.27 23.50
C CYS A 132 11.89 -5.93 23.75
N GLY A 133 11.53 -4.88 23.01
CA GLY A 133 11.85 -3.49 23.36
C GLY A 133 12.26 -2.67 22.15
N GLY A 134 11.77 -1.45 21.92
CA GLY A 134 10.85 -0.65 22.70
C GLY A 134 10.31 0.48 21.82
N CYS A 135 9.08 0.91 22.12
CA CYS A 135 8.52 2.14 21.60
C CYS A 135 9.22 3.33 22.29
N VAL A 136 9.74 4.27 21.51
CA VAL A 136 9.98 5.65 21.96
C VAL A 136 8.98 6.54 21.24
N VAL A 137 8.15 7.22 22.04
CA VAL A 137 7.30 8.33 21.63
C VAL A 137 8.02 9.60 22.10
N VAL A 138 8.23 10.53 21.17
CA VAL A 138 8.43 11.96 21.44
C VAL A 138 7.46 12.73 20.56
#